data_AF-A0A969EZZ4-F1
#
_entry.id   AF-A0A969EZZ4-F1
#
_cell.length_a   1.000
_cell.length_b   1.000
_cell.length_c   1.000
_cell.angle_alpha   90.00
_cell.angle_beta   90.00
_cell.angle_gamma   90.00
#
_symmetry.space_group_name_H-M   'P 1'
#
loop_
_entity.id
_entity.type
_entity.pdbx_description
1 polymer ?
#
loop_
_entity_poly.entity_id
_entity_poly.type
_entity_poly.pdbx_seq_one_letter_code
_entity_poly.pdbx_strand_id
1 'polypeptide(L)'
;MRWRKTGAHRSPNARRERAENSRAAEGGMNNQTIRQWLGGVALLIAASAVAGSEALPRDAYFGDLHVHTRYSFDAFIFNVRATPEDAYRYARGETIEHAFGFPMRLRGEPLDFMAVTDHATYLGVLSAMGDAQHALSKTDIAKKLISTDPTVYLPAFRGVAASIITGQ
;
A
#
# COMPACT_ATOMS: atom_id res chain seq x y z
N MET A 1 -7.32 -19.77 7.94
CA MET A 1 -7.91 -18.89 6.91
C MET A 1 -6.88 -18.70 5.81
N ARG A 2 -7.22 -19.04 4.56
CA ARG A 2 -6.33 -18.90 3.39
C ARG A 2 -7.00 -17.92 2.42
N TRP A 3 -6.39 -16.77 2.19
CA TRP A 3 -6.94 -15.72 1.34
C TRP A 3 -6.39 -15.86 -0.08
N ARG A 4 -7.28 -15.88 -1.08
CA ARG A 4 -6.94 -15.92 -2.52
C ARG A 4 -6.92 -14.48 -3.04
N LYS A 5 -5.81 -14.05 -3.65
CA LYS A 5 -5.80 -12.89 -4.55
C LYS A 5 -6.31 -13.34 -5.93
N THR A 6 -7.37 -12.73 -6.44
CA THR A 6 -7.85 -12.96 -7.82
C THR A 6 -7.64 -11.71 -8.66
N GLY A 7 -6.73 -11.77 -9.63
CA GLY A 7 -6.63 -10.76 -10.68
C GLY A 7 -7.68 -11.03 -11.76
N ALA A 8 -8.50 -10.04 -12.09
CA ALA A 8 -9.54 -10.15 -13.12
C ALA A 8 -9.14 -9.36 -14.38
N HIS A 9 -9.10 -10.05 -15.52
CA HIS A 9 -8.96 -9.48 -16.87
C HIS A 9 -10.26 -9.81 -17.65
N ARG A 10 -10.96 -8.81 -18.19
CA ARG A 10 -12.25 -8.98 -18.92
C ARG A 10 -12.05 -9.07 -20.43
N SER A 11 -12.83 -9.95 -21.09
CA SER A 11 -12.84 -10.24 -22.53
C SER A 11 -13.93 -9.46 -23.31
N PRO A 12 -13.78 -9.15 -24.63
CA PRO A 12 -14.55 -8.12 -25.33
C PRO A 12 -15.50 -8.64 -26.45
N ASN A 13 -16.61 -9.30 -26.12
CA ASN A 13 -17.53 -9.85 -27.16
C ASN A 13 -19.04 -9.54 -27.03
N ALA A 14 -19.44 -8.50 -26.30
CA ALA A 14 -20.86 -8.23 -26.02
C ALA A 14 -21.66 -7.54 -27.17
N ARG A 15 -21.07 -7.27 -28.34
CA ARG A 15 -21.68 -6.37 -29.34
C ARG A 15 -22.40 -7.06 -30.51
N ARG A 16 -22.33 -8.39 -30.65
CA ARG A 16 -22.87 -9.11 -31.83
C ARG A 16 -24.28 -9.71 -31.67
N GLU A 17 -24.79 -9.89 -30.45
CA GLU A 17 -26.12 -10.52 -30.23
C GLU A 17 -27.32 -9.61 -30.53
N ARG A 18 -27.12 -8.30 -30.73
CA ARG A 18 -28.24 -7.34 -30.83
C ARG A 18 -28.94 -7.30 -32.20
N ALA A 19 -28.35 -7.88 -33.24
CA ALA A 19 -28.84 -7.75 -34.61
C ALA A 19 -29.90 -8.81 -35.00
N GLU A 20 -29.84 -10.01 -34.42
CA GLU A 20 -30.65 -11.15 -34.85
C GLU A 20 -32.11 -11.10 -34.35
N ASN A 21 -32.38 -10.38 -33.25
CA ASN A 21 -33.72 -10.32 -32.64
C ASN A 21 -34.71 -9.36 -33.33
N SER A 22 -34.35 -8.69 -34.43
CA SER A 22 -35.18 -7.64 -35.04
C SER A 22 -36.18 -8.10 -36.11
N ARG A 23 -36.23 -9.39 -36.46
CA ARG A 23 -37.01 -9.88 -37.63
C ARG A 23 -38.31 -10.65 -37.33
N ALA A 24 -38.77 -10.75 -36.08
CA ALA A 24 -39.76 -11.76 -35.70
C ALA A 24 -41.20 -11.26 -35.36
N ALA A 25 -41.60 -10.04 -35.72
CA ALA A 25 -42.83 -9.46 -35.16
C ALA A 25 -43.83 -8.88 -36.18
N GLU A 26 -44.42 -9.70 -37.05
CA GLU A 26 -45.64 -9.33 -37.78
C GLU A 26 -46.61 -10.54 -37.88
N GLY A 27 -47.54 -10.64 -36.92
CA GLY A 27 -48.60 -11.63 -36.89
C GLY A 27 -49.47 -11.47 -35.63
N GLY A 28 -50.76 -11.16 -35.79
CA GLY A 28 -51.68 -10.88 -34.67
C GLY A 28 -51.90 -12.08 -33.75
N MET A 29 -51.73 -11.89 -32.44
CA MET A 29 -51.79 -12.95 -31.43
C MET A 29 -53.23 -13.24 -30.98
N ASN A 30 -53.56 -14.51 -30.77
CA ASN A 30 -54.89 -14.94 -30.30
C ASN A 30 -54.98 -14.94 -28.76
N ASN A 31 -56.20 -15.06 -28.21
CA ASN A 31 -56.45 -14.93 -26.77
C ASN A 31 -55.80 -16.03 -25.90
N GLN A 32 -55.50 -17.20 -26.46
CA GLN A 32 -54.70 -18.22 -25.76
C GLN A 32 -53.21 -17.87 -25.78
N THR A 33 -52.71 -17.30 -26.88
CA THR A 33 -51.35 -16.76 -26.95
C THR A 33 -51.17 -15.57 -26.01
N ILE A 34 -52.15 -14.65 -25.92
CA ILE A 34 -52.12 -13.51 -24.98
C ILE A 34 -52.04 -13.98 -23.52
N ARG A 35 -52.81 -15.01 -23.14
CA ARG A 35 -52.77 -15.58 -21.78
C ARG A 35 -51.44 -16.26 -21.45
N GLN A 36 -50.87 -16.98 -22.41
CA GLN A 36 -49.54 -17.59 -22.26
C GLN A 36 -48.43 -16.53 -22.20
N TRP A 37 -48.56 -15.45 -23.00
CA TRP A 37 -47.65 -14.31 -22.97
C TRP A 37 -47.73 -13.54 -21.64
N LEU A 38 -48.93 -13.23 -21.14
CA LEU A 38 -49.11 -12.52 -19.86
C LEU A 38 -48.62 -13.35 -18.67
N GLY A 39 -48.86 -14.67 -18.67
CA GLY A 39 -48.34 -15.59 -17.65
C GLY A 39 -46.80 -15.71 -17.68
N GLY A 40 -46.21 -15.78 -18.88
CA GLY A 40 -44.75 -15.82 -19.06
C GLY A 40 -44.07 -14.50 -18.70
N VAL A 41 -44.68 -13.36 -19.03
CA VAL A 41 -44.18 -12.02 -18.68
C VAL A 41 -44.26 -11.77 -17.17
N ALA A 42 -45.32 -12.21 -16.49
CA ALA A 42 -45.40 -12.11 -15.03
C ALA A 42 -44.32 -12.96 -14.32
N LEU A 43 -43.98 -14.13 -14.86
CA LEU A 43 -42.90 -14.98 -14.35
C LEU A 43 -41.50 -14.39 -14.61
N LEU A 44 -41.32 -13.73 -15.77
CA LEU A 44 -40.08 -13.02 -16.13
C LEU A 44 -39.86 -11.73 -15.30
N ILE A 45 -40.94 -11.02 -14.94
CA ILE A 45 -40.86 -9.82 -14.10
C ILE A 45 -40.54 -10.21 -12.64
N ALA A 46 -41.09 -11.30 -12.13
CA ALA A 46 -40.78 -11.79 -10.78
C ALA A 46 -39.32 -12.29 -10.63
N ALA A 47 -38.76 -12.91 -11.68
CA ALA A 47 -37.36 -13.38 -11.67
C ALA A 47 -36.33 -12.23 -11.64
N SER A 48 -36.70 -11.05 -12.14
CA SER A 48 -35.79 -9.88 -12.17
C SER A 48 -35.64 -9.19 -10.81
N ALA A 49 -36.56 -9.43 -9.87
CA ALA A 49 -36.54 -8.82 -8.54
C ALA A 49 -35.67 -9.58 -7.51
N VAL A 50 -35.20 -10.79 -7.86
CA VAL A 50 -34.33 -11.64 -7.00
C VAL A 50 -32.86 -11.58 -7.44
N ALA A 51 -32.49 -10.65 -8.33
CA ALA A 51 -31.10 -10.26 -8.48
C ALA A 51 -30.74 -9.33 -7.32
N GLY A 52 -30.52 -9.89 -6.13
CA GLY A 52 -29.86 -9.19 -5.04
C GLY A 52 -28.57 -8.57 -5.58
N SER A 53 -28.29 -7.32 -5.23
CA SER A 53 -27.06 -6.67 -5.70
C SER A 53 -25.88 -7.52 -5.23
N GLU A 54 -25.24 -8.26 -6.13
CA GLU A 54 -23.96 -8.91 -5.87
C GLU A 54 -23.02 -7.80 -5.41
N ALA A 55 -22.74 -7.76 -4.11
CA ALA A 55 -21.82 -6.77 -3.56
C ALA A 55 -20.49 -6.97 -4.31
N LEU A 56 -19.99 -5.90 -4.95
CA LEU A 56 -18.70 -5.96 -5.62
C LEU A 56 -17.67 -6.61 -4.68
N PRO A 57 -16.81 -7.53 -5.17
CA PRO A 57 -15.76 -8.13 -4.36
C PRO A 57 -14.99 -7.03 -3.64
N ARG A 58 -14.93 -7.11 -2.31
CA ARG A 58 -14.15 -6.19 -1.48
C ARG A 58 -12.86 -6.89 -1.11
N ASP A 59 -11.75 -6.35 -1.61
CA ASP A 59 -10.42 -6.80 -1.22
C ASP A 59 -9.96 -6.01 0.01
N ALA A 60 -9.44 -6.72 1.01
CA ALA A 60 -8.74 -6.10 2.13
C ALA A 60 -7.24 -6.07 1.83
N TYR A 61 -6.63 -4.89 1.92
CA TYR A 61 -5.19 -4.70 1.73
C TYR A 61 -4.52 -4.42 3.07
N PHE A 62 -3.33 -5.00 3.27
CA PHE A 62 -2.56 -4.87 4.49
C PHE A 62 -1.18 -4.28 4.18
N GLY A 63 -0.78 -3.29 4.97
CA GLY A 63 0.47 -2.59 4.77
C GLY A 63 0.88 -1.78 5.98
N ASP A 64 2.09 -1.23 5.90
CA ASP A 64 2.65 -0.34 6.92
C ASP A 64 2.54 1.12 6.44
N LEU A 65 2.14 2.01 7.33
CA LEU A 65 1.94 3.43 7.03
C LEU A 65 3.00 4.34 7.68
N HIS A 66 3.91 3.79 8.48
CA HIS A 66 4.85 4.58 9.26
C HIS A 66 6.23 3.90 9.31
N VAL A 67 7.00 4.02 8.24
CA VAL A 67 8.33 3.44 8.12
C VAL A 67 9.37 4.54 7.92
N HIS A 68 10.43 4.49 8.73
CA HIS A 68 11.57 5.39 8.61
C HIS A 68 12.76 4.66 7.97
N THR A 69 13.55 5.40 7.21
CA THR A 69 14.77 4.95 6.54
C THR A 69 15.98 5.68 7.09
N ARG A 70 17.17 5.37 6.56
CA ARG A 70 18.41 6.09 6.88
C ARG A 70 18.34 7.62 6.69
N TYR A 71 17.35 8.12 5.94
CA TYR A 71 17.19 9.55 5.73
C TYR A 71 16.43 10.24 6.88
N SER A 72 15.73 9.50 7.73
CA SER A 72 15.12 10.08 8.92
C SER A 72 16.14 10.36 10.02
N PHE A 73 15.95 11.49 10.69
CA PHE A 73 16.75 11.95 11.82
C PHE A 73 16.87 10.90 12.95
N ASP A 74 15.75 10.39 13.44
CA ASP A 74 15.69 9.41 14.53
C ASP A 74 16.26 8.05 14.13
N ALA A 75 15.84 7.52 12.97
CA ALA A 75 16.25 6.21 12.49
C ALA A 75 17.77 6.14 12.30
N PHE A 76 18.39 7.19 11.74
CA PHE A 76 19.84 7.21 11.56
C PHE A 76 20.60 7.15 12.90
N ILE A 77 20.10 7.83 13.94
CA ILE A 77 20.72 7.82 15.28
C ILE A 77 20.63 6.42 15.89
N PHE A 78 19.53 5.71 15.70
CA PHE A 78 19.37 4.32 16.14
C PHE A 78 19.98 3.29 15.18
N ASN A 79 20.99 3.71 14.42
CA ASN A 79 21.79 2.88 13.53
C ASN A 79 21.03 2.22 12.37
N VAL A 80 19.84 2.72 11.99
CA VAL A 80 19.17 2.27 10.77
C VAL A 80 19.96 2.80 9.57
N ARG A 81 20.40 1.87 8.70
CA ARG A 81 21.13 2.17 7.46
C ARG A 81 20.37 1.76 6.19
N ALA A 82 19.22 1.12 6.36
CA ALA A 82 18.33 0.72 5.26
C ALA A 82 17.85 1.93 4.46
N THR A 83 17.86 1.81 3.14
CA THR A 83 17.37 2.85 2.21
C THR A 83 15.86 2.69 1.93
N PRO A 84 15.21 3.66 1.26
CA PRO A 84 13.86 3.47 0.74
C PRO A 84 13.73 2.26 -0.19
N GLU A 85 14.77 1.94 -0.97
CA GLU A 85 14.83 0.74 -1.79
C GLU A 85 14.85 -0.53 -0.93
N ASP A 86 15.60 -0.54 0.18
CA ASP A 86 15.57 -1.66 1.13
C ASP A 86 14.19 -1.80 1.79
N ALA A 87 13.53 -0.70 2.14
CA ALA A 87 12.16 -0.73 2.66
C ALA A 87 11.18 -1.35 1.64
N TYR A 88 11.30 -0.97 0.37
CA TYR A 88 10.52 -1.57 -0.72
C TYR A 88 10.80 -3.08 -0.86
N ARG A 89 12.08 -3.48 -0.88
CA ARG A 89 12.50 -4.89 -0.94
C ARG A 89 11.96 -5.70 0.24
N TYR A 90 12.04 -5.14 1.44
CA TYR A 90 11.48 -5.76 2.64
C TYR A 90 9.96 -5.93 2.55
N ALA A 91 9.23 -4.91 2.08
CA ALA A 91 7.79 -4.99 1.84
C ALA A 91 7.42 -6.07 0.82
N ARG A 92 8.29 -6.31 -0.17
CA ARG A 92 8.18 -7.39 -1.17
C ARG A 92 8.55 -8.78 -0.62
N GLY A 93 8.94 -8.87 0.65
CA GLY A 93 9.31 -10.12 1.32
C GLY A 93 10.76 -10.52 1.13
N GLU A 94 11.64 -9.62 0.67
CA GLU A 94 13.08 -9.88 0.62
C GLU A 94 13.73 -9.73 2.00
N THR A 95 14.89 -10.36 2.17
CA THR A 95 15.73 -10.19 3.36
C THR A 95 16.54 -8.90 3.25
N ILE A 96 16.53 -8.10 4.32
CA ILE A 96 17.40 -6.92 4.51
C ILE A 96 18.25 -7.10 5.78
N GLU A 97 19.21 -6.21 6.01
CA GLU A 97 20.01 -6.19 7.24
C GLU A 97 19.32 -5.37 8.33
N HIS A 98 19.16 -5.94 9.53
CA HIS A 98 18.71 -5.22 10.73
C HIS A 98 19.79 -4.26 11.21
N ALA A 99 19.41 -3.16 11.88
CA ALA A 99 20.34 -2.20 12.48
C ALA A 99 21.35 -2.79 13.50
N PHE A 100 21.17 -4.05 13.90
CA PHE A 100 22.08 -4.79 14.79
C PHE A 100 22.92 -5.84 14.05
N GLY A 101 22.95 -5.82 12.72
CA GLY A 101 23.85 -6.63 11.90
C GLY A 101 23.37 -8.07 11.63
N PHE A 102 22.08 -8.36 11.80
CA PHE A 102 21.51 -9.68 11.48
C PHE A 102 20.46 -9.60 10.37
N PRO A 103 20.27 -10.66 9.56
CA PRO A 103 19.27 -10.65 8.50
C PRO A 103 17.84 -10.61 9.06
N MET A 104 17.00 -9.77 8.48
CA MET A 104 15.59 -9.59 8.82
C MET A 104 14.70 -9.72 7.58
N ARG A 105 13.57 -10.41 7.73
CA ARG A 105 12.54 -10.58 6.69
C ARG A 105 11.16 -10.58 7.34
N LEU A 106 10.12 -10.20 6.59
CA LEU A 106 8.74 -10.43 7.01
C LEU A 106 8.53 -11.93 7.33
N ARG A 107 7.86 -12.21 8.44
CA ARG A 107 7.51 -13.59 8.82
C ARG A 107 6.34 -14.15 8.01
N GLY A 108 5.55 -13.27 7.38
CA GLY A 108 4.39 -13.63 6.57
C GLY A 108 4.57 -13.29 5.09
N GLU A 109 3.44 -13.19 4.41
CA GLU A 109 3.38 -12.78 3.00
C GLU A 109 3.87 -11.32 2.81
N PRO A 110 4.29 -10.96 1.58
CA PRO A 110 4.56 -9.57 1.22
C PRO A 110 3.39 -8.64 1.51
N LEU A 111 3.70 -7.40 1.88
CA LEU A 111 2.70 -6.36 2.09
C LEU A 111 2.07 -5.93 0.77
N ASP A 112 0.81 -5.49 0.83
CA ASP A 112 0.13 -4.89 -0.32
C ASP A 112 0.62 -3.47 -0.60
N PHE A 113 1.00 -2.75 0.46
CA PHE A 113 1.58 -1.41 0.39
C PHE A 113 2.51 -1.15 1.58
N MET A 114 3.39 -0.17 1.43
CA MET A 114 4.22 0.39 2.50
C MET A 114 4.43 1.87 2.23
N ALA A 115 4.35 2.71 3.26
CA ALA A 115 4.70 4.12 3.18
C ALA A 115 6.01 4.39 3.92
N VAL A 116 6.96 5.01 3.23
CA VAL A 116 8.14 5.62 3.85
C VAL A 116 7.78 7.05 4.26
N THR A 117 7.90 7.34 5.55
CA THR A 117 7.44 8.57 6.20
C THR A 117 8.55 9.17 7.08
N ASP A 118 9.70 9.45 6.47
CA ASP A 118 10.82 10.09 7.16
C ASP A 118 10.44 11.49 7.69
N HIS A 119 11.08 11.93 8.78
CA HIS A 119 10.91 13.28 9.30
C HIS A 119 11.34 14.31 8.24
N ALA A 120 10.49 15.31 7.98
CA ALA A 120 10.84 16.41 7.07
C ALA A 120 12.00 17.25 7.62
N THR A 121 11.98 17.53 8.93
CA THR A 121 13.07 18.23 9.62
C THR A 121 14.31 17.35 9.65
N TYR A 122 15.44 17.89 9.16
CA TYR A 122 16.73 17.18 9.05
C TYR A 122 16.73 15.97 8.12
N LEU A 123 15.80 15.89 7.16
CA LEU A 123 15.77 14.83 6.15
C LEU A 123 17.15 14.71 5.46
N GLY A 124 17.77 13.54 5.59
CA GLY A 124 19.08 13.20 5.01
C GLY A 124 20.30 13.86 5.67
N VAL A 125 20.12 14.86 6.54
CA VAL A 125 21.22 15.61 7.15
C VAL A 125 22.12 14.70 7.98
N LEU A 126 21.54 13.79 8.76
CA LEU A 126 22.33 12.90 9.62
C LEU A 126 23.02 11.79 8.83
N SER A 127 22.39 11.30 7.76
CA SER A 127 23.06 10.42 6.81
C SER A 127 24.29 11.10 6.20
N ALA A 128 24.19 12.39 5.88
CA ALA A 128 25.32 13.18 5.42
C ALA A 128 26.36 13.45 6.52
N MET A 129 25.96 13.62 7.78
CA MET A 129 26.91 13.71 8.91
C MET A 129 27.70 12.41 9.12
N GLY A 130 27.07 11.25 8.87
CA GLY A 130 27.71 9.94 8.96
C GLY A 130 28.65 9.60 7.80
N ASP A 131 28.59 10.34 6.69
CA ASP A 131 29.53 10.20 5.58
C ASP A 131 30.81 10.99 5.85
N ALA A 132 31.92 10.28 6.08
CA ALA A 132 33.22 10.87 6.36
C ALA A 132 33.75 11.80 5.26
N GLN A 133 33.23 11.71 4.02
CA GLN A 133 33.62 12.59 2.92
C GLN A 133 32.79 13.87 2.86
N HIS A 134 31.64 13.91 3.54
CA HIS A 134 30.76 15.06 3.51
C HIS A 134 31.20 16.14 4.51
N ALA A 135 31.05 17.42 4.14
CA ALA A 135 31.47 18.55 4.99
C ALA A 135 30.79 18.55 6.37
N LEU A 136 29.52 18.13 6.43
CA LEU A 136 28.76 18.04 7.70
C LEU A 136 29.39 17.09 8.72
N SER A 137 30.10 16.05 8.28
CA SER A 137 30.79 15.10 9.18
C SER A 137 31.87 15.76 10.04
N LYS A 138 32.35 16.94 9.64
CA LYS A 138 33.42 17.66 10.33
C LYS A 138 32.92 18.55 11.47
N THR A 139 31.61 18.79 11.53
CA THR A 139 30.99 19.61 12.58
C THR A 139 31.05 18.91 13.94
N ASP A 140 31.12 19.68 15.03
CA ASP A 140 31.17 19.10 16.37
C ASP A 140 29.85 18.42 16.76
N ILE A 141 28.72 18.92 16.24
CA ILE A 141 27.43 18.28 16.44
C ILE A 141 27.36 16.92 15.74
N ALA A 142 27.93 16.77 14.54
CA ALA A 142 28.00 15.49 13.84
C ALA A 142 28.77 14.47 14.66
N LYS A 143 29.97 14.80 15.17
CA LYS A 143 30.78 13.91 16.01
C LYS A 143 30.01 13.41 17.24
N LYS A 144 29.14 14.25 17.82
CA LYS A 144 28.29 13.87 18.96
C LYS A 144 27.13 12.97 18.53
N LEU A 145 26.41 13.35 17.46
CA LEU A 145 25.22 12.64 16.99
C LEU A 145 25.53 11.26 16.38
N ILE A 146 26.69 11.10 15.74
CA ILE A 146 27.10 9.81 15.12
C ILE A 146 27.98 8.96 16.06
N SER A 147 28.19 9.40 17.30
CA SER A 147 28.95 8.65 18.30
C SER A 147 28.27 7.31 18.57
N THR A 148 29.07 6.27 18.83
CA THR A 148 28.58 4.98 19.31
C THR A 148 28.39 4.94 20.83
N ASP A 149 28.84 5.98 21.54
CA ASP A 149 28.68 6.11 22.98
C ASP A 149 27.31 6.72 23.34
N PRO A 150 26.40 5.97 24.01
CA PRO A 150 25.08 6.45 24.39
C PRO A 150 25.12 7.65 25.35
N THR A 151 26.19 7.82 26.12
CA THR A 151 26.36 9.00 26.98
C THR A 151 26.65 10.27 26.17
N VAL A 152 27.04 10.12 24.90
CA VAL A 152 27.34 11.22 23.98
C VAL A 152 26.18 11.49 23.02
N TYR A 153 25.69 10.46 22.30
CA TYR A 153 24.69 10.69 21.26
C TYR A 153 23.29 10.94 21.84
N LEU A 154 22.91 10.35 22.98
CA LEU A 154 21.56 10.55 23.54
C LEU A 154 21.33 11.99 24.02
N PRO A 155 22.26 12.64 24.75
CA PRO A 155 22.12 14.06 25.06
C PRO A 155 22.10 14.94 23.82
N ALA A 156 22.93 14.64 22.80
CA ALA A 156 22.95 15.40 21.56
C ALA A 156 21.62 15.28 20.78
N PHE A 157 21.08 14.06 20.68
CA PHE A 157 19.76 13.78 20.11
C PHE A 157 18.67 14.57 20.84
N ARG A 158 18.65 14.51 22.18
CA ARG A 158 17.69 15.26 22.99
C ARG A 158 17.83 16.77 22.80
N GLY A 159 19.05 17.28 22.63
CA GLY A 159 19.30 18.69 22.34
C GLY A 159 18.67 19.12 21.00
N VAL A 160 18.86 18.33 19.95
CA VAL A 160 18.24 18.60 18.63
C VAL A 160 16.72 18.39 18.67
N ALA A 161 16.22 17.38 19.37
CA ALA A 161 14.79 17.19 19.54
C ALA A 161 14.16 18.36 20.32
N ALA A 162 14.86 18.86 21.34
CA ALA A 162 14.44 20.03 22.11
C ALA A 162 14.42 21.29 21.24
N SER A 163 15.44 21.53 20.40
CA SER A 163 15.46 22.71 19.51
C SER A 163 14.28 22.74 18.54
N ILE A 164 13.82 21.58 18.06
CA ILE A 164 12.62 21.48 17.22
C ILE A 164 11.36 21.88 18.00
N ILE A 165 11.29 21.50 19.29
CA ILE A 165 10.13 21.80 20.16
C ILE A 165 10.14 23.25 20.61
N THR A 166 11.31 23.80 20.93
CA THR A 166 11.46 25.13 21.56
C THR A 166 11.78 26.24 20.56
N GLY A 167 12.24 25.90 19.35
CA GLY A 167 12.71 26.85 18.34
C GLY A 167 14.05 27.52 18.66
N GLN A 168 14.81 26.97 19.62
CA GLN A 168 16.08 27.51 20.11
C GLN A 168 17.29 26.73 19.60
#